data_AF-A0A2H3DMP2-F1
#
_entry.id   AF-A0A2H3DMP2-F1
#
_cell.length_a   1.000
_cell.length_b   1.000
_cell.length_c   1.000
_cell.angle_alpha   90.00
_cell.angle_beta   90.00
_cell.angle_gamma   90.00
#
_symmetry.space_group_name_H-M   'P 1'
#
loop_
_entity.id
_entity.type
_entity.pdbx_description
1 polymer ?
#
loop_
_entity_poly.entity_id
_entity_poly.type
_entity_poly.pdbx_seq_one_letter_code
_entity_poly.pdbx_strand_id
1 'polypeptide(L)'
;MASATQVPNLPDDEVALIFKINDTNFNRCVILGMMDVWIVCVSRREKNQNRIGRKIMLAVVVALYFLGTIVTAVNWAFTRYSFITHGENFWTVYTAFYDVSPVKQKPSTLFMVENVVTGVTGGLQSILADIAMIWRCWTVWGSRWSIVVIPILSMIAGVRLYGILVSRPTLDIMTSSENPGRPGN
;
A
#
# COMPACT_ATOMS: atom_id res chain seq x y z
N MET A 1 -15.73 4.30 -34.33
CA MET A 1 -16.27 5.68 -34.24
C MET A 1 -16.62 5.90 -32.78
N ALA A 2 -15.77 6.61 -32.04
CA ALA A 2 -15.94 6.83 -30.61
C ALA A 2 -17.13 7.78 -30.38
N SER A 3 -18.12 7.33 -29.61
CA SER A 3 -19.35 8.09 -29.37
C SER A 3 -19.07 9.15 -28.31
N ALA A 4 -19.32 10.42 -28.63
CA ALA A 4 -19.17 11.59 -27.76
C ALA A 4 -20.14 11.63 -26.55
N THR A 5 -20.67 10.48 -26.13
CA THR A 5 -21.78 10.33 -25.17
C THR A 5 -21.36 9.80 -23.79
N GLN A 6 -20.06 9.66 -23.49
CA GLN A 6 -19.58 9.11 -22.21
C GLN A 6 -18.91 10.12 -21.26
N VAL A 7 -18.68 11.35 -21.69
CA VAL A 7 -18.10 12.40 -20.83
C VAL A 7 -19.26 13.14 -20.15
N PRO A 8 -19.37 13.13 -18.81
CA PRO A 8 -20.38 13.93 -18.13
C PRO A 8 -20.10 15.42 -18.36
N ASN A 9 -21.13 16.26 -18.26
CA ASN A 9 -20.95 17.71 -18.39
C ASN A 9 -20.39 18.25 -17.06
N LEU A 10 -19.07 18.20 -16.88
CA LEU A 10 -18.37 18.69 -15.69
C LEU A 10 -17.97 20.16 -15.87
N PRO A 11 -17.97 20.96 -14.79
CA PRO A 11 -17.43 22.32 -14.83
C PRO A 11 -15.90 22.29 -15.01
N ASP A 12 -15.34 23.37 -15.61
CA ASP A 12 -13.94 23.43 -16.04
C ASP A 12 -12.93 23.19 -14.90
N ASP A 13 -13.28 23.56 -13.67
CA ASP A 13 -12.47 23.33 -12.48
C ASP A 13 -12.39 21.84 -12.11
N GLU A 14 -13.48 21.09 -12.23
CA GLU A 14 -13.48 19.64 -12.01
C GLU A 14 -12.70 18.91 -13.11
N VAL A 15 -12.81 19.36 -14.37
CA VAL A 15 -12.01 18.82 -15.48
C VAL A 15 -10.52 19.02 -15.22
N ALA A 16 -10.11 20.22 -14.81
CA ALA A 16 -8.71 20.52 -14.46
C ALA A 16 -8.22 19.67 -13.27
N LEU A 17 -9.08 19.43 -12.27
CA LEU A 17 -8.77 18.56 -11.14
C LEU A 17 -8.54 17.11 -11.58
N ILE A 18 -9.34 16.57 -12.50
CA ILE A 18 -9.18 15.21 -12.99
C ILE A 18 -7.86 15.05 -13.77
N PHE A 19 -7.52 16.00 -14.64
CA PHE A 19 -6.23 16.00 -15.32
C PHE A 19 -5.07 16.01 -14.32
N LYS A 20 -5.15 16.86 -13.30
CA LYS A 20 -4.14 16.93 -12.24
C LYS A 20 -4.00 15.60 -11.47
N ILE A 21 -5.11 14.93 -11.16
CA ILE A 21 -5.10 13.63 -10.48
C ILE A 21 -4.42 12.58 -11.37
N ASN A 22 -4.77 12.54 -12.65
CA ASN A 22 -4.20 11.58 -13.59
C ASN A 22 -2.68 11.77 -13.76
N ASP A 23 -2.24 13.02 -13.95
CA ASP A 23 -0.82 13.38 -14.03
C ASP A 23 -0.08 13.07 -12.73
N THR A 24 -0.71 13.31 -11.59
CA THR A 24 -0.12 12.99 -10.28
C THR A 24 0.09 11.48 -10.12
N ASN A 25 -0.88 10.66 -10.51
CA ASN A 25 -0.77 9.20 -10.44
C ASN A 25 0.34 8.67 -11.36
N PHE A 26 0.41 9.19 -12.59
CA PHE A 26 1.47 8.83 -13.53
C PHE A 26 2.86 9.23 -13.00
N ASN A 27 3.02 10.49 -12.60
CA ASN A 27 4.28 11.01 -12.07
C ASN A 27 4.72 10.27 -10.80
N ARG A 28 3.78 9.94 -9.91
CA ARG A 28 4.05 9.13 -8.72
C ARG A 28 4.59 7.75 -9.10
N CYS A 29 3.99 7.08 -10.09
CA CYS A 29 4.44 5.77 -10.54
C CYS A 29 5.87 5.82 -11.10
N VAL A 30 6.19 6.84 -11.90
CA VAL A 30 7.54 7.07 -12.45
C VAL A 30 8.56 7.30 -11.34
N ILE A 31 8.24 8.14 -10.35
CA ILE A 31 9.14 8.43 -9.23
C ILE A 31 9.39 7.17 -8.39
N LEU A 32 8.36 6.37 -8.10
CA LEU A 32 8.51 5.11 -7.37
C LEU A 32 9.44 4.14 -8.11
N GLY A 33 9.27 3.99 -9.43
CA GLY A 33 10.17 3.18 -10.26
C GLY A 33 11.63 3.65 -10.22
N MET A 34 11.87 4.96 -10.22
CA MET A 34 13.23 5.52 -10.11
C MET A 34 13.86 5.28 -8.74
N MET A 35 13.08 5.38 -7.67
CA MET A 35 13.57 5.17 -6.30
C MET A 35 13.98 3.72 -6.08
N ASP A 36 13.22 2.75 -6.61
CA ASP A 36 13.59 1.33 -6.53
C ASP A 36 14.94 1.05 -7.22
N VAL A 37 15.16 1.63 -8.40
CA VAL A 37 16.44 1.51 -9.12
C VAL A 37 17.58 2.14 -8.32
N TRP A 38 17.35 3.30 -7.71
CA TRP A 38 18.34 3.98 -6.87
C TRP A 38 18.73 3.14 -5.65
N ILE A 39 17.76 2.54 -4.96
CA ILE A 39 17.97 1.71 -3.77
C ILE A 39 18.82 0.47 -4.14
N VAL A 40 18.64 -0.12 -5.33
CA VAL A 40 19.52 -1.21 -5.84
C VAL A 40 20.95 -0.74 -6.04
N CYS A 41 21.12 0.42 -6.66
CA CYS A 41 22.45 0.97 -6.92
C CYS A 41 23.20 1.28 -5.61
N VAL A 42 22.51 1.80 -4.59
CA VAL A 42 23.10 2.19 -3.31
C VAL A 42 23.30 1.00 -2.36
N SER A 43 22.36 0.06 -2.29
CA SER A 43 22.46 -1.13 -1.42
C SER A 43 23.66 -2.02 -1.77
N ARG A 44 24.16 -1.95 -3.01
CA ARG A 44 25.37 -2.65 -3.47
C ARG A 44 26.67 -2.16 -2.80
N ARG A 45 26.66 -1.02 -2.10
CA ARG A 45 27.88 -0.35 -1.62
C ARG A 45 28.33 -0.70 -0.20
N GLU A 46 27.50 -1.35 0.63
CA GLU A 46 27.90 -1.65 2.01
C GLU A 46 28.81 -2.89 2.12
N LYS A 47 30.08 -2.64 2.48
CA LYS A 47 30.99 -3.65 3.02
C LYS A 47 31.10 -3.41 4.52
N ASN A 48 30.73 -4.41 5.33
CA ASN A 48 31.51 -4.99 6.46
C ASN A 48 30.60 -5.59 7.55
N GLN A 49 31.13 -6.61 8.26
CA GLN A 49 30.64 -7.33 9.46
C GLN A 49 29.99 -8.74 9.32
N ASN A 50 30.23 -9.54 10.38
CA ASN A 50 30.07 -10.98 10.64
C ASN A 50 29.32 -11.89 9.64
N ARG A 51 29.93 -13.05 9.32
CA ARG A 51 29.52 -13.99 8.25
C ARG A 51 28.06 -14.48 8.31
N ILE A 52 27.48 -14.67 9.50
CA ILE A 52 26.12 -15.20 9.68
C ILE A 52 25.08 -14.07 9.63
N GLY A 53 25.28 -13.00 10.39
CA GLY A 53 24.39 -11.84 10.37
C GLY A 53 24.30 -11.18 9.00
N ARG A 54 25.41 -11.19 8.23
CA ARG A 54 25.41 -10.75 6.83
C ARG A 54 24.45 -11.56 5.96
N LYS A 55 24.39 -12.90 6.12
CA LYS A 55 23.50 -13.73 5.30
C LYS A 55 22.02 -13.43 5.58
N ILE A 56 21.67 -13.26 6.86
CA ILE A 56 20.29 -12.93 7.27
C ILE A 56 19.91 -11.53 6.79
N MET A 57 20.78 -10.53 7.01
CA MET A 57 20.52 -9.17 6.57
C MET A 57 20.43 -9.06 5.04
N LEU A 58 21.32 -9.75 4.30
CA LEU A 58 21.23 -9.84 2.84
C LEU A 58 19.91 -10.49 2.41
N ALA A 59 19.47 -11.56 3.07
CA ALA A 59 18.19 -12.19 2.78
C ALA A 59 17.01 -11.23 3.01
N VAL A 60 17.02 -10.45 4.09
CA VAL A 60 15.98 -9.44 4.39
C VAL A 60 16.00 -8.30 3.36
N VAL A 61 17.16 -7.77 3.01
CA VAL A 61 17.29 -6.70 1.99
C VAL A 61 16.84 -7.20 0.62
N VAL A 62 17.22 -8.43 0.26
CA VAL A 62 16.79 -9.05 -1.00
C VAL A 62 15.27 -9.27 -1.00
N ALA A 63 14.70 -9.77 0.10
CA ALA A 63 13.25 -9.95 0.22
C ALA A 63 12.49 -8.63 0.12
N LEU A 64 12.93 -7.59 0.84
CA LEU A 64 12.38 -6.24 0.76
C LEU A 64 12.44 -5.69 -0.67
N TYR A 65 13.56 -5.91 -1.37
CA TYR A 65 13.73 -5.47 -2.74
C TYR A 65 12.77 -6.19 -3.71
N PHE A 66 12.66 -7.52 -3.61
CA PHE A 66 11.73 -8.29 -4.44
C PHE A 66 10.28 -7.86 -4.21
N LEU A 67 9.89 -7.67 -2.95
CA LEU A 67 8.57 -7.20 -2.56
C LEU A 67 8.28 -5.81 -3.13
N GLY A 68 9.19 -4.85 -2.98
CA GLY A 68 9.06 -3.50 -3.58
C GLY A 68 8.93 -3.55 -5.10
N THR A 69 9.79 -4.35 -5.76
CA THR A 69 9.77 -4.51 -7.21
C THR A 69 8.43 -5.08 -7.71
N ILE A 70 7.84 -6.03 -7.00
CA ILE A 70 6.54 -6.61 -7.35
C ILE A 70 5.45 -5.55 -7.29
N VAL A 71 5.40 -4.75 -6.22
CA VAL A 71 4.40 -3.66 -6.07
C VAL A 71 4.56 -2.63 -7.18
N THR A 72 5.78 -2.19 -7.45
CA THR A 72 6.07 -1.22 -8.50
C THR A 72 5.73 -1.77 -9.89
N ALA A 73 6.04 -3.04 -10.16
CA ALA A 73 5.69 -3.69 -11.43
C ALA A 73 4.17 -3.81 -11.63
N VAL A 74 3.42 -4.16 -10.59
CA VAL A 74 1.95 -4.24 -10.64
C VAL A 74 1.34 -2.85 -10.82
N ASN A 75 1.81 -1.85 -10.07
CA ASN A 75 1.37 -0.45 -10.23
C ASN A 75 1.65 0.09 -11.64
N TRP A 76 2.82 -0.22 -12.19
CA TRP A 76 3.18 0.17 -13.54
C TRP A 76 2.32 -0.53 -14.59
N ALA A 77 2.09 -1.84 -14.45
CA ALA A 77 1.23 -2.60 -15.34
C ALA A 77 -0.22 -2.07 -15.31
N PHE A 78 -0.73 -1.74 -14.12
CA PHE A 78 -2.06 -1.15 -13.94
C PHE A 78 -2.15 0.24 -14.59
N THR A 79 -1.19 1.12 -14.31
CA THR A 79 -1.13 2.46 -14.91
C THR A 79 -1.09 2.35 -16.44
N ARG A 80 -0.22 1.51 -16.98
CA ARG A 80 -0.12 1.28 -18.43
C ARG A 80 -1.43 0.76 -19.01
N TYR A 81 -2.11 -0.17 -18.33
CA TYR A 81 -3.41 -0.69 -18.76
C TYR A 81 -4.49 0.38 -18.78
N SER A 82 -4.57 1.22 -17.75
CA SER A 82 -5.55 2.30 -17.67
C SER A 82 -5.34 3.34 -18.78
N PHE A 83 -4.08 3.73 -19.04
CA PHE A 83 -3.76 4.70 -20.09
C PHE A 83 -3.88 4.14 -21.51
N ILE A 84 -3.50 2.87 -21.76
CA ILE A 84 -3.53 2.30 -23.13
C ILE A 84 -4.93 1.81 -23.50
N THR A 85 -5.62 1.15 -22.57
CA THR A 85 -6.92 0.51 -22.85
C THR A 85 -8.08 1.50 -22.70
N HIS A 86 -7.99 2.45 -21.75
CA HIS A 86 -9.05 3.44 -21.48
C HIS A 86 -8.63 4.87 -21.85
N GLY A 87 -7.61 5.01 -22.71
CA GLY A 87 -7.04 6.30 -23.14
C GLY A 87 -7.88 7.10 -24.14
N GLU A 88 -9.13 6.70 -24.41
CA GLU A 88 -10.00 7.42 -25.34
C GLU A 88 -10.36 8.82 -24.84
N ASN A 89 -10.54 8.99 -23.52
CA ASN A 89 -10.73 10.30 -22.90
C ASN A 89 -10.19 10.34 -21.45
N PHE A 90 -9.99 11.54 -20.91
CA PHE A 90 -9.45 11.73 -19.55
C PHE A 90 -10.37 11.14 -18.48
N TRP A 91 -11.68 11.16 -18.72
CA TRP A 91 -12.70 10.64 -17.81
C TRP A 91 -12.65 9.11 -17.71
N THR A 92 -12.47 8.38 -18.81
CA THR A 92 -12.37 6.92 -18.81
C THR A 92 -11.09 6.42 -18.17
N VAL A 93 -9.99 7.18 -18.28
CA VAL A 93 -8.76 6.91 -17.52
C VAL A 93 -9.01 7.11 -16.02
N TYR A 94 -9.66 8.23 -15.64
CA TYR A 94 -9.99 8.53 -14.24
C TYR A 94 -10.92 7.48 -13.60
N THR A 95 -11.99 7.08 -14.30
CA THR A 95 -12.91 6.05 -13.81
C THR A 95 -12.26 4.67 -13.75
N ALA A 96 -11.26 4.37 -14.60
CA ALA A 96 -10.47 3.14 -14.49
C ALA A 96 -9.57 3.10 -13.25
N PHE A 97 -9.06 4.26 -12.79
CA PHE A 97 -8.25 4.34 -11.56
C PHE A 97 -9.06 4.23 -10.27
N TYR A 98 -10.24 4.85 -10.23
CA TYR A 98 -11.02 5.01 -9.00
C TYR A 98 -12.34 4.21 -9.00
N ASP A 99 -12.58 3.41 -10.02
CA ASP A 99 -13.80 2.61 -10.21
C ASP A 99 -15.11 3.44 -10.12
N VAL A 100 -15.01 4.73 -10.45
CA VAL A 100 -16.12 5.70 -10.36
C VAL A 100 -16.95 5.63 -11.65
N SER A 101 -17.48 4.46 -12.01
CA SER A 101 -18.33 4.33 -13.18
C SER A 101 -19.81 4.56 -12.81
N PRO A 102 -20.57 5.40 -13.55
CA PRO A 102 -21.99 5.64 -13.29
C PRO A 102 -22.91 4.45 -13.62
N VAL A 103 -22.37 3.41 -14.28
CA VAL A 103 -23.11 2.22 -14.69
C VAL A 103 -22.38 1.00 -14.16
N LYS A 104 -22.87 0.40 -13.07
CA LYS A 104 -22.58 -0.95 -12.52
C LYS A 104 -21.42 -1.70 -13.22
N GLN A 105 -20.22 -1.15 -13.18
CA GLN A 105 -19.06 -1.79 -13.79
C GLN A 105 -18.44 -2.61 -12.68
N LYS A 106 -18.26 -3.90 -12.96
CA LYS A 106 -17.61 -4.80 -12.02
C LYS A 106 -16.19 -4.24 -11.80
N PRO A 107 -15.71 -4.09 -10.54
CA PRO A 107 -14.37 -3.60 -10.27
C PRO A 107 -13.38 -4.34 -11.15
N SER A 108 -12.54 -3.58 -11.86
CA SER A 108 -11.59 -4.18 -12.79
C SER A 108 -10.74 -5.21 -12.01
N THR A 109 -10.61 -6.42 -12.56
CA THR A 109 -9.85 -7.52 -11.92
C THR A 109 -8.42 -7.08 -11.59
N LEU A 110 -7.88 -6.16 -12.38
CA LEU A 110 -6.58 -5.54 -12.20
C LEU A 110 -6.50 -4.60 -10.99
N PHE A 111 -7.54 -3.79 -10.72
CA PHE A 111 -7.61 -2.93 -9.53
C PHE A 111 -7.68 -3.76 -8.24
N MET A 112 -8.47 -4.84 -8.24
CA MET A 112 -8.50 -5.77 -7.10
C MET A 112 -7.13 -6.41 -6.85
N VAL A 113 -6.45 -6.83 -7.93
CA VAL A 113 -5.10 -7.41 -7.83
C VAL A 113 -4.11 -6.38 -7.31
N GLU A 114 -4.12 -5.14 -7.80
CA GLU A 114 -3.25 -4.06 -7.32
C GLU A 114 -3.46 -3.82 -5.81
N ASN A 115 -4.70 -3.71 -5.37
CA ASN A 115 -5.00 -3.38 -3.98
C ASN A 115 -4.61 -4.53 -3.02
N VAL A 116 -4.85 -5.78 -3.43
CA VAL A 116 -4.44 -6.97 -2.65
C VAL A 116 -2.92 -7.09 -2.64
N VAL A 117 -2.24 -6.93 -3.78
CA VAL A 117 -0.78 -7.05 -3.86
C VAL A 117 -0.11 -5.94 -3.04
N THR A 118 -0.58 -4.70 -3.16
CA THR A 118 -0.05 -3.56 -2.41
C THR A 118 -0.29 -3.72 -0.91
N GLY A 119 -1.47 -4.20 -0.50
CA GLY A 119 -1.78 -4.46 0.90
C GLY A 119 -0.93 -5.58 1.52
N VAL A 120 -0.87 -6.75 0.87
CA VAL A 120 -0.09 -7.90 1.38
C VAL A 120 1.39 -7.58 1.39
N THR A 121 1.91 -7.01 0.30
CA THR A 121 3.32 -6.68 0.20
C THR A 121 3.70 -5.54 1.15
N GLY A 122 2.79 -4.57 1.33
CA GLY A 122 2.89 -3.50 2.32
C GLY A 122 2.96 -4.01 3.77
N GLY A 123 2.22 -5.07 4.08
CA GLY A 123 2.33 -5.77 5.37
C GLY A 123 3.67 -6.48 5.52
N LEU A 124 4.10 -7.24 4.50
CA LEU A 124 5.35 -7.99 4.52
C LEU A 124 6.58 -7.07 4.63
N GLN A 125 6.62 -5.95 3.93
CA GLN A 125 7.73 -4.99 4.04
C GLN A 125 7.83 -4.40 5.46
N SER A 126 6.69 -4.16 6.12
CA SER A 126 6.64 -3.60 7.47
C SER A 126 7.20 -4.59 8.48
N ILE A 127 6.77 -5.86 8.39
CA ILE A 127 7.28 -6.95 9.23
C ILE A 127 8.78 -7.15 9.01
N LEU A 128 9.25 -7.14 7.76
CA LEU A 128 10.67 -7.29 7.45
C LEU A 128 11.51 -6.10 7.95
N ALA A 129 10.97 -4.88 7.91
CA ALA A 129 11.62 -3.70 8.46
C ALA A 129 11.75 -3.80 10.00
N ASP A 130 10.71 -4.26 10.68
CA ASP A 130 10.73 -4.49 12.13
C ASP A 130 11.76 -5.56 12.51
N ILE A 131 11.81 -6.66 11.77
CA ILE A 131 12.82 -7.72 11.95
C ILE A 131 14.24 -7.18 11.75
N ALA A 132 14.46 -6.34 10.74
CA ALA A 132 15.77 -5.73 10.48
C ALA A 132 16.21 -4.79 11.61
N MET A 133 15.28 -3.98 12.14
CA MET A 133 15.52 -3.10 13.29
C MET A 133 15.86 -3.91 14.55
N ILE A 134 15.05 -4.93 14.85
CA ILE A 134 15.27 -5.83 15.99
C ILE A 134 16.66 -6.50 15.89
N TRP A 135 17.04 -6.97 14.69
CA TRP A 135 18.33 -7.59 14.44
C TRP A 135 19.52 -6.63 14.61
N ARG A 136 19.39 -5.37 14.15
CA ARG A 136 20.42 -4.34 14.34
C ARG A 136 20.58 -4.00 15.82
N CYS A 137 19.47 -3.84 16.55
CA CYS A 137 19.47 -3.63 17.99
C CYS A 137 20.13 -4.79 18.75
N TRP A 138 19.83 -6.03 18.34
CA TRP A 138 20.46 -7.23 18.90
C TRP A 138 21.98 -7.27 18.73
N THR A 139 22.44 -6.92 17.53
CA THR A 139 23.87 -6.92 17.18
C THR A 139 24.64 -5.84 17.94
N VAL A 140 24.05 -4.64 18.12
CA VAL A 140 24.68 -3.53 18.85
C VAL A 140 24.81 -3.83 20.35
N TRP A 141 23.85 -4.54 20.94
CA TRP A 141 23.81 -4.82 22.38
C TRP A 141 24.45 -6.16 22.77
N GLY A 142 25.18 -6.80 21.86
CA GLY A 142 25.94 -8.02 22.17
C GLY A 142 25.06 -9.20 22.55
N SER A 143 23.92 -9.38 21.86
CA SER A 143 23.04 -10.56 22.03
C SER A 143 22.26 -10.65 23.35
N ARG A 144 22.01 -9.52 24.02
CA ARG A 144 21.16 -9.47 25.24
C ARG A 144 19.66 -9.40 24.89
N TRP A 145 18.91 -10.46 25.24
CA TRP A 145 17.47 -10.61 24.96
C TRP A 145 16.58 -9.48 25.49
N SER A 146 16.96 -8.79 26.56
CA SER A 146 16.09 -7.82 27.26
C SER A 146 15.63 -6.63 26.41
N ILE A 147 16.42 -6.19 25.42
CA ILE A 147 16.06 -5.05 24.56
C ILE A 147 15.07 -5.46 23.47
N VAL A 148 15.10 -6.71 23.00
CA VAL A 148 14.24 -7.21 21.92
C VAL A 148 12.82 -7.54 22.39
N VAL A 149 12.64 -7.76 23.69
CA VAL A 149 11.31 -7.97 24.29
C VAL A 149 10.44 -6.70 24.18
N ILE A 150 11.03 -5.51 24.25
CA ILE A 150 10.30 -4.23 24.19
C ILE A 150 9.57 -4.02 22.84
N PRO A 151 10.24 -4.10 21.67
CA PRO A 151 9.56 -3.97 20.37
C PRO A 151 8.58 -5.12 20.10
N ILE A 152 8.86 -6.34 20.55
CA ILE A 152 7.91 -7.46 20.42
C ILE A 152 6.65 -7.21 21.26
N LEU A 153 6.79 -6.77 22.50
CA LEU A 153 5.65 -6.41 23.35
C LEU A 153 4.87 -5.22 22.77
N SER A 154 5.56 -4.22 22.19
CA SER A 154 4.94 -3.10 21.51
C SER A 154 4.13 -3.55 20.27
N MET A 155 4.68 -4.48 19.47
CA MET A 155 4.00 -5.03 18.31
C MET A 155 2.76 -5.86 18.70
N ILE A 156 2.86 -6.68 19.74
CA ILE A 156 1.72 -7.43 20.30
C ILE A 156 0.66 -6.45 20.84
N ALA A 157 1.08 -5.41 21.57
CA ALA A 157 0.16 -4.39 22.08
C ALA A 157 -0.53 -3.63 20.95
N GLY A 158 0.17 -3.29 19.87
CA GLY A 158 -0.38 -2.63 18.69
C GLY A 158 -1.45 -3.48 17.98
N VAL A 159 -1.17 -4.78 17.76
CA VAL A 159 -2.14 -5.72 17.16
C VAL A 159 -3.37 -5.89 18.06
N ARG A 160 -3.18 -5.96 19.38
CA ARG A 160 -4.28 -6.07 20.34
C ARG A 160 -5.11 -4.79 20.39
N LEU A 161 -4.47 -3.62 20.43
CA LEU A 161 -5.16 -2.34 20.45
C LEU A 161 -5.93 -2.11 19.15
N TYR A 162 -5.34 -2.42 18.00
CA TYR A 162 -6.01 -2.34 16.70
C TYR A 162 -7.21 -3.30 16.63
N GLY A 163 -7.05 -4.54 17.09
CA GLY A 163 -8.15 -5.51 17.16
C GLY A 163 -9.28 -5.05 18.07
N ILE A 164 -8.98 -4.47 19.23
CA ILE A 164 -9.97 -3.88 20.13
C ILE A 164 -10.66 -2.69 19.46
N LEU A 165 -9.90 -1.76 18.87
CA LEU A 165 -10.44 -0.56 18.22
C LEU A 165 -11.37 -0.91 17.04
N VAL A 166 -11.05 -1.97 16.29
CA VAL A 166 -11.91 -2.52 15.22
C VAL A 166 -13.15 -3.23 15.79
N SER A 167 -13.05 -3.88 16.94
CA SER A 167 -14.17 -4.62 17.56
C SER A 167 -15.15 -3.72 18.32
N ARG A 168 -14.71 -2.53 18.75
CA ARG A 168 -15.55 -1.54 19.44
C ARG A 168 -16.78 -1.10 18.62
N PRO A 169 -16.65 -0.63 17.37
CA PRO A 169 -17.81 -0.23 16.58
C PRO A 169 -18.78 -1.39 16.31
N THR A 170 -18.30 -2.64 16.22
CA THR A 170 -19.19 -3.82 16.09
C THR A 170 -19.98 -4.13 17.36
N LEU A 171 -19.42 -3.86 18.54
CA LEU A 171 -20.11 -4.09 19.82
C LEU A 171 -21.21 -3.03 20.08
N ASP A 172 -20.96 -1.78 19.68
CA ASP A 172 -21.92 -0.68 19.80
C ASP A 172 -23.14 -0.88 18.87
N ILE A 173 -22.93 -1.46 17.68
CA ILE A 173 -24.03 -1.81 16.76
C ILE A 173 -24.88 -2.97 17.30
N MET A 174 -24.24 -3.99 17.90
CA MET A 174 -24.97 -5.12 18.51
C MET A 174 -25.77 -4.69 19.75
N THR A 175 -25.21 -3.83 20.59
CA THR A 175 -25.90 -3.31 21.80
C THR A 175 -27.00 -2.29 21.46
N SER A 176 -26.86 -1.52 20.37
CA SER A 176 -27.92 -0.65 19.86
C SER A 176 -29.07 -1.43 19.22
N SER A 177 -28.80 -2.59 18.60
CA SER A 177 -29.84 -3.47 18.06
C SER A 177 -30.63 -4.20 19.15
N GLU A 178 -30.06 -4.40 20.34
CA GLU A 178 -30.70 -5.09 21.45
C GLU A 178 -31.59 -4.15 22.31
N ASN A 179 -31.49 -2.82 22.13
CA ASN A 179 -32.22 -1.85 22.96
C ASN A 179 -32.96 -0.78 22.13
N PRO A 180 -34.06 -1.13 21.43
CA PRO A 180 -34.83 -0.19 20.60
C PRO A 180 -35.72 0.79 21.41
N GLY A 181 -35.59 0.88 22.74
CA GLY A 181 -36.61 1.48 23.59
C GLY A 181 -36.10 2.26 24.80
N ARG A 182 -35.25 3.28 24.62
CA ARG A 182 -35.05 4.29 25.66
C ARG A 182 -35.06 5.71 25.07
N PRO A 183 -36.19 6.44 25.17
CA PRO A 183 -36.20 7.86 24.83
C PRO A 183 -35.30 8.61 25.83
N GLY A 184 -34.47 9.49 25.27
CA GLY A 184 -33.58 10.38 26.03
C GLY A 184 -34.38 11.26 26.97
N ASN A 185 -33.80 11.47 28.14
CA ASN A 185 -34.20 12.48 29.11
C ASN A 185 -33.19 13.63 29.03
#